data_AF-A0A091HJK1-F1
#
_entry.id   AF-A0A091HJK1-F1
#
_cell.length_a   1.000
_cell.length_b   1.000
_cell.length_c   1.000
_cell.angle_alpha   90.00
_cell.angle_beta   90.00
_cell.angle_gamma   90.00
#
_symmetry.space_group_name_H-M   'P 1'
#
loop_
_entity.id
_entity.type
_entity.pdbx_description
1 polymer ?
#
loop_
_entity_poly.entity_id
_entity_poly.type
_entity_poly.pdbx_seq_one_letter_code
_entity_poly.pdbx_strand_id
1 'polypeptide(L)'
;DKIWTAVQHNNTGLTRVQGAEPEKPYTMSFNYNGSAEQLEAVINSAEYCEQEAAYHCKKSRLLNTPNGMPFAWWVGRANEKHLYWGGSLPGIQQCACGLEESCLDMRYFCNCDADREEWTNDTGLLAFKDHLPVTQIVITDTNRSNSEAAWKIGPLRCYGDRQFWNAASFHTEASYLHFPTFHAEVSADISFFFKTTAVSGVFLENLGIKDFIRVEISSPKEITFSIDVGNGPTEATVQSPTPLNDNQWHYVRAERNLKQTSLQVDSLPRKVLEAPAEGHFRLQLNSQLFVGGTASRQKGFLGCIRSLHLNGQKLDLEERAKVTPGVKPGCPGHCSSYGNLCHNGGKCVEKYNGYSCDCTNSAYEGPFCKEEVSALLEAGTSVTYIFQEPYPVTKNASSSSSAIYVDSVMTKENIAFSFLTAHTPSLLLYINTYFHEYLAVILSKNGSLQVRYKLSKDGLLIFTIDSGNFANRELHHVKINREGRELVIQVDQVLKLKHNFSEIDFKAIRSLTLGKVTDSLLLDPEVSKANAYGFIGCLSSVQYNHIAPLKAALRHPSIAPVTVKGSLTESSCASIMEADVNTVTTIYSSSDPFGKTDEREPLTNAVRSDSAVIGG
;
A
#
# COMPACT_ATOMS: atom_id res chain seq x y z
N ASP A 1 -5.88 -9.83 -3.43
CA ASP A 1 -6.99 -10.42 -4.21
C ASP A 1 -7.12 -9.77 -5.57
N LYS A 2 -7.33 -10.57 -6.63
CA LYS A 2 -7.59 -10.09 -8.00
C LYS A 2 -9.08 -10.19 -8.28
N ILE A 3 -9.68 -9.16 -8.88
CA ILE A 3 -11.09 -9.16 -9.30
C ILE A 3 -11.17 -9.79 -10.69
N TRP A 4 -12.02 -10.81 -10.84
CA TRP A 4 -12.18 -11.56 -12.07
C TRP A 4 -13.52 -11.27 -12.74
N THR A 5 -13.48 -11.03 -14.05
CA THR A 5 -14.65 -11.06 -14.93
C THR A 5 -14.81 -12.49 -15.46
N ALA A 6 -15.96 -13.11 -15.20
CA ALA A 6 -16.28 -14.46 -15.67
C ALA A 6 -17.41 -14.43 -16.70
N VAL A 7 -17.15 -14.91 -17.92
CA VAL A 7 -18.14 -15.03 -18.99
C VAL A 7 -18.55 -16.49 -19.13
N GLN A 8 -19.81 -16.77 -18.83
CA GLN A 8 -20.41 -18.10 -18.91
C GLN A 8 -20.80 -18.44 -20.36
N HIS A 9 -20.80 -19.75 -20.67
CA HIS A 9 -21.35 -20.30 -21.90
C HIS A 9 -22.44 -21.33 -21.61
N ASN A 10 -23.11 -21.78 -22.65
CA ASN A 10 -24.26 -22.71 -22.62
C ASN A 10 -24.04 -24.08 -21.97
N ASN A 11 -22.80 -24.50 -21.67
CA ASN A 11 -22.52 -25.79 -21.04
C ASN A 11 -21.22 -25.79 -20.22
N THR A 12 -21.32 -25.62 -18.91
CA THR A 12 -20.19 -25.62 -17.97
C THR A 12 -20.11 -26.88 -17.10
N GLY A 13 -21.01 -27.84 -17.33
CA GLY A 13 -21.05 -29.11 -16.62
C GLY A 13 -20.14 -30.18 -17.24
N LEU A 14 -19.88 -31.24 -16.48
CA LEU A 14 -19.16 -32.40 -16.98
C LEU A 14 -20.06 -33.19 -17.95
N THR A 15 -19.63 -33.34 -19.20
CA THR A 15 -20.40 -34.02 -20.25
C THR A 15 -19.74 -35.35 -20.62
N ARG A 16 -20.49 -36.46 -20.49
CA ARG A 16 -20.03 -37.81 -20.87
C ARG A 16 -20.20 -38.06 -22.37
N VAL A 17 -19.25 -38.77 -22.95
CA VAL A 17 -19.16 -39.10 -24.38
C VAL A 17 -18.80 -40.56 -24.56
N GLN A 18 -19.53 -41.24 -25.45
CA GLN A 18 -19.32 -42.62 -25.88
C GLN A 18 -19.65 -42.74 -27.37
N GLY A 19 -18.99 -43.66 -28.08
CA GLY A 19 -19.30 -43.98 -29.47
C GLY A 19 -18.77 -43.00 -30.52
N ALA A 20 -17.80 -42.14 -30.17
CA ALA A 20 -17.16 -41.23 -31.11
C ALA A 20 -15.89 -41.86 -31.71
N GLU A 21 -15.72 -41.68 -33.03
CA GLU A 21 -14.59 -42.17 -33.83
C GLU A 21 -14.11 -41.06 -34.80
N PRO A 22 -12.92 -41.18 -35.43
CA PRO A 22 -12.39 -40.14 -36.31
C PRO A 22 -13.31 -39.73 -37.46
N GLU A 23 -14.05 -40.68 -38.04
CA GLU A 23 -15.00 -40.46 -39.14
C GLU A 23 -16.31 -39.83 -38.66
N LYS A 24 -16.65 -40.00 -37.37
CA LYS A 24 -17.84 -39.46 -36.72
C LYS A 24 -17.47 -38.88 -35.34
N PRO A 25 -16.77 -37.74 -35.32
CA PRO A 25 -16.30 -37.13 -34.08
C PRO A 25 -17.47 -36.61 -33.24
N TYR A 26 -17.36 -36.73 -31.93
CA TYR A 26 -18.20 -35.95 -31.02
C TYR A 26 -17.73 -34.49 -31.07
N THR A 27 -18.67 -33.56 -31.23
CA THR A 27 -18.41 -32.13 -31.30
C THR A 27 -19.41 -31.37 -30.44
N MET A 28 -18.93 -30.41 -29.65
CA MET A 28 -19.77 -29.48 -28.90
C MET A 28 -19.28 -28.05 -29.11
N SER A 29 -20.19 -27.16 -29.52
CA SER A 29 -19.93 -25.73 -29.69
C SER A 29 -20.42 -24.94 -28.48
N PHE A 30 -19.64 -23.95 -28.05
CA PHE A 30 -19.92 -23.11 -26.90
C PHE A 30 -20.46 -21.75 -27.36
N ASN A 31 -21.62 -21.38 -26.82
CA ASN A 31 -22.20 -20.07 -27.03
C ASN A 31 -22.10 -19.26 -25.72
N TYR A 32 -21.39 -18.15 -25.75
CA TYR A 32 -21.13 -17.29 -24.60
C TYR A 32 -22.19 -16.19 -24.47
N ASN A 33 -22.38 -15.68 -23.26
CA ASN A 33 -23.31 -14.57 -22.99
C ASN A 33 -22.70 -13.21 -23.41
N GLY A 34 -22.58 -12.97 -24.72
CA GLY A 34 -22.06 -11.74 -25.32
C GLY A 34 -21.76 -11.88 -26.82
N SER A 35 -21.61 -10.76 -27.54
CA SER A 35 -21.19 -10.78 -28.95
C SER A 35 -19.69 -11.11 -29.09
N ALA A 36 -19.27 -11.52 -30.29
CA ALA A 36 -17.86 -11.79 -30.57
C ALA A 36 -16.98 -10.55 -30.29
N GLU A 37 -17.46 -9.35 -30.66
CA GLU A 37 -16.76 -8.08 -30.44
C GLU A 37 -16.65 -7.75 -28.94
N GLN A 38 -17.69 -8.07 -28.15
CA GLN A 38 -17.67 -7.88 -26.70
C GLN A 38 -16.66 -8.82 -26.02
N LEU A 39 -16.63 -10.09 -26.45
CA LEU A 39 -15.67 -11.07 -25.94
C LEU A 39 -14.24 -10.67 -26.29
N GLU A 40 -13.99 -10.26 -27.53
CA GLU A 40 -12.69 -9.74 -27.95
C GLU A 40 -12.28 -8.51 -27.15
N ALA A 41 -13.20 -7.58 -26.88
CA ALA A 41 -12.91 -6.41 -26.08
C ALA A 41 -12.49 -6.76 -24.64
N VAL A 42 -13.21 -7.70 -24.01
CA VAL A 42 -12.91 -8.19 -22.65
C VAL A 42 -11.57 -8.92 -22.60
N ILE A 43 -11.31 -9.78 -23.57
CA ILE A 43 -10.03 -10.51 -23.64
C ILE A 43 -8.93 -9.48 -23.87
N ASN A 44 -8.99 -8.67 -24.93
CA ASN A 44 -7.94 -7.72 -25.27
C ASN A 44 -7.67 -6.71 -24.14
N SER A 45 -8.69 -6.30 -23.38
CA SER A 45 -8.51 -5.44 -22.21
C SER A 45 -7.88 -6.13 -21.00
N ALA A 46 -8.04 -7.44 -20.85
CA ALA A 46 -7.54 -8.15 -19.68
C ALA A 46 -6.01 -8.27 -19.65
N GLU A 47 -5.43 -8.29 -18.46
CA GLU A 47 -4.03 -8.62 -18.27
C GLU A 47 -3.78 -10.11 -18.53
N TYR A 48 -4.71 -10.93 -18.06
CA TYR A 48 -4.64 -12.38 -18.12
C TYR A 48 -6.05 -12.95 -18.29
N CYS A 49 -6.14 -14.03 -19.06
CA CYS A 49 -7.36 -14.82 -19.23
C CYS A 49 -7.04 -16.31 -19.14
N GLU A 50 -7.94 -17.08 -18.54
CA GLU A 50 -7.85 -18.53 -18.43
C GLU A 50 -9.21 -19.20 -18.65
N GLN A 51 -9.15 -20.47 -19.07
CA GLN A 51 -10.27 -21.41 -19.01
C GLN A 51 -9.79 -22.76 -18.50
N GLU A 52 -10.54 -23.34 -17.56
CA GLU A 52 -10.34 -24.73 -17.14
C GLU A 52 -10.73 -25.68 -18.28
N ALA A 53 -9.85 -26.60 -18.63
CA ALA A 53 -10.13 -27.72 -19.51
C ALA A 53 -9.87 -29.02 -18.76
N ALA A 54 -10.92 -29.78 -18.48
CA ALA A 54 -10.84 -31.09 -17.84
C ALA A 54 -11.21 -32.18 -18.83
N TYR A 55 -10.36 -33.20 -18.93
CA TYR A 55 -10.64 -34.43 -19.66
C TYR A 55 -10.50 -35.61 -18.72
N HIS A 56 -11.61 -36.28 -18.43
CA HIS A 56 -11.64 -37.56 -17.73
C HIS A 56 -11.81 -38.66 -18.75
N CYS A 57 -11.10 -39.75 -18.56
CA CYS A 57 -11.01 -40.80 -19.57
C CYS A 57 -10.99 -42.17 -18.91
N LYS A 58 -11.57 -43.12 -19.64
CA LYS A 58 -11.49 -44.55 -19.39
C LYS A 58 -11.31 -45.21 -20.75
N LYS A 59 -10.16 -45.84 -20.99
CA LYS A 59 -9.76 -46.36 -22.31
C LYS A 59 -9.94 -45.36 -23.45
N SER A 60 -9.69 -44.07 -23.19
CA SER A 60 -9.89 -42.99 -24.15
C SER A 60 -8.67 -42.07 -24.12
N ARG A 61 -7.91 -42.07 -25.20
CA ARG A 61 -6.66 -41.30 -25.32
C ARG A 61 -6.95 -39.85 -25.67
N LEU A 62 -6.00 -38.97 -25.32
CA LEU A 62 -6.14 -37.53 -25.47
C LEU A 62 -5.19 -36.98 -26.55
N LEU A 63 -3.88 -36.95 -26.27
CA LEU A 63 -2.87 -36.38 -27.16
C LEU A 63 -2.15 -37.41 -28.05
N ASN A 64 -2.28 -38.71 -27.74
CA ASN A 64 -1.66 -39.81 -28.49
C ASN A 64 -0.12 -39.83 -28.39
N THR A 65 0.39 -39.80 -27.15
CA THR A 65 1.83 -39.89 -26.81
C THR A 65 2.49 -41.22 -27.27
N PRO A 66 3.78 -41.23 -27.69
CA PRO A 66 4.70 -40.09 -27.84
C PRO A 66 4.73 -39.49 -29.24
N ASN A 67 4.08 -40.13 -30.21
CA ASN A 67 3.94 -39.64 -31.57
C ASN A 67 2.55 -40.02 -32.09
N GLY A 68 1.85 -39.06 -32.69
CA GLY A 68 0.56 -39.32 -33.30
C GLY A 68 -0.29 -38.07 -33.40
N MET A 69 -1.38 -38.17 -34.15
CA MET A 69 -2.41 -37.11 -34.13
C MET A 69 -3.23 -37.25 -32.83
N PRO A 70 -3.51 -36.14 -32.13
CA PRO A 70 -4.39 -36.14 -30.96
C PRO A 70 -5.78 -36.64 -31.28
N PHE A 71 -6.37 -37.35 -30.32
CA PHE A 71 -7.73 -37.88 -30.39
C PHE A 71 -8.78 -36.91 -29.83
N ALA A 72 -8.35 -35.91 -29.06
CA ALA A 72 -9.18 -34.78 -28.69
C ALA A 72 -8.44 -33.47 -28.90
N TRP A 73 -9.20 -32.42 -29.22
CA TRP A 73 -8.68 -31.07 -29.41
C TRP A 73 -9.79 -30.05 -29.17
N TRP A 74 -9.39 -28.79 -29.11
CA TRP A 74 -10.33 -27.67 -28.99
C TRP A 74 -10.09 -26.64 -30.09
N VAL A 75 -11.07 -25.78 -30.30
CA VAL A 75 -11.05 -24.71 -31.30
C VAL A 75 -11.15 -23.36 -30.58
N GLY A 76 -10.31 -22.42 -31.00
CA GLY A 76 -10.21 -21.08 -30.42
C GLY A 76 -11.12 -20.03 -31.07
N ARG A 77 -10.87 -18.77 -30.72
CA ARG A 77 -11.65 -17.61 -31.21
C ARG A 77 -11.51 -17.33 -32.71
N ALA A 78 -10.37 -17.67 -33.30
CA ALA A 78 -10.10 -17.48 -34.73
C ALA A 78 -10.45 -18.73 -35.55
N ASN A 79 -11.27 -19.62 -34.99
CA ASN A 79 -11.71 -20.88 -35.60
C ASN A 79 -10.54 -21.83 -35.96
N GLU A 80 -9.47 -21.75 -35.19
CA GLU A 80 -8.24 -22.50 -35.36
C GLU A 80 -8.16 -23.71 -34.41
N LYS A 81 -7.60 -24.82 -34.90
CA LYS A 81 -7.46 -26.08 -34.15
C LYS A 81 -6.24 -26.05 -33.23
N HIS A 82 -6.45 -26.31 -31.94
CA HIS A 82 -5.38 -26.38 -30.93
C HIS A 82 -5.14 -27.80 -30.44
N LEU A 83 -3.90 -28.26 -30.58
CA LEU A 83 -3.48 -29.65 -30.27
C LEU A 83 -2.83 -29.80 -28.89
N TYR A 84 -2.67 -28.71 -28.15
CA TYR A 84 -2.18 -28.75 -26.76
C TYR A 84 -3.37 -28.76 -25.80
N TRP A 85 -3.14 -29.25 -24.59
CA TRP A 85 -4.17 -29.35 -23.56
C TRP A 85 -3.92 -28.42 -22.37
N GLY A 86 -4.86 -28.41 -21.42
CA GLY A 86 -4.78 -27.61 -20.20
C GLY A 86 -3.46 -27.82 -19.44
N GLY A 87 -2.84 -26.70 -19.04
CA GLY A 87 -1.54 -26.69 -18.34
C GLY A 87 -0.31 -26.71 -19.26
N SER A 88 -0.51 -26.75 -20.58
CA SER A 88 0.58 -26.75 -21.57
C SER A 88 0.58 -25.49 -22.45
N LEU A 89 1.73 -25.17 -23.05
CA LEU A 89 1.88 -24.05 -23.98
C LEU A 89 1.56 -24.48 -25.43
N PRO A 90 1.18 -23.53 -26.31
CA PRO A 90 0.99 -23.80 -27.72
C PRO A 90 2.20 -24.51 -28.36
N GLY A 91 1.94 -25.57 -29.11
CA GLY A 91 2.96 -26.38 -29.78
C GLY A 91 3.55 -27.52 -28.95
N ILE A 92 3.23 -27.60 -27.65
CA ILE A 92 3.70 -28.67 -26.77
C ILE A 92 2.61 -29.74 -26.64
N GLN A 93 2.88 -30.94 -27.16
CA GLN A 93 1.97 -32.10 -27.10
C GLN A 93 2.16 -32.91 -25.81
N GLN A 94 2.09 -32.22 -24.67
CA GLN A 94 2.09 -32.83 -23.34
C GLN A 94 0.97 -32.19 -22.51
N CYS A 95 0.42 -32.94 -21.55
CA CYS A 95 -0.48 -32.41 -20.55
C CYS A 95 0.32 -31.84 -19.36
N ALA A 96 -0.36 -31.19 -18.42
CA ALA A 96 0.26 -30.65 -17.20
C ALA A 96 1.16 -31.68 -16.49
N CYS A 97 0.66 -32.92 -16.30
CA CYS A 97 1.43 -33.96 -15.63
C CYS A 97 2.70 -34.38 -16.39
N GLY A 98 2.69 -34.27 -17.73
CA GLY A 98 3.85 -34.63 -18.56
C GLY A 98 4.98 -33.62 -18.38
N LEU A 99 4.62 -32.34 -18.31
CA LEU A 99 5.57 -31.25 -18.09
C LEU A 99 6.11 -31.20 -16.65
N GLU A 100 5.28 -31.57 -15.69
CA GLU A 100 5.62 -31.62 -14.26
C GLU A 100 6.30 -32.93 -13.84
N GLU A 101 6.46 -33.88 -14.77
CA GLU A 101 6.97 -35.23 -14.49
C GLU A 101 6.18 -35.96 -13.38
N SER A 102 4.86 -35.76 -13.38
CA SER A 102 3.94 -36.22 -12.33
C SER A 102 2.83 -37.15 -12.83
N CYS A 103 2.88 -37.60 -14.10
CA CYS A 103 1.87 -38.52 -14.64
C CYS A 103 1.91 -39.88 -13.91
N LEU A 104 0.74 -40.54 -13.87
CA LEU A 104 0.57 -41.88 -13.26
C LEU A 104 1.44 -42.96 -13.91
N ASP A 105 1.80 -42.76 -15.19
CA ASP A 105 2.74 -43.58 -15.92
C ASP A 105 3.64 -42.66 -16.75
N MET A 106 4.90 -42.55 -16.32
CA MET A 106 5.90 -41.65 -16.90
C MET A 106 6.29 -41.97 -18.35
N ARG A 107 5.80 -43.08 -18.91
CA ARG A 107 5.97 -43.40 -20.34
C ARG A 107 5.04 -42.59 -21.25
N TYR A 108 4.02 -41.95 -20.69
CA TYR A 108 3.02 -41.16 -21.39
C TYR A 108 3.05 -39.70 -20.94
N PHE A 109 2.70 -38.75 -21.82
CA PHE A 109 2.76 -37.31 -21.56
C PHE A 109 1.42 -36.76 -21.04
N CYS A 110 0.42 -37.64 -20.91
CA CYS A 110 -0.90 -37.39 -20.36
C CYS A 110 -1.37 -38.67 -19.66
N ASN A 111 -2.11 -38.55 -18.56
CA ASN A 111 -2.66 -39.70 -17.86
C ASN A 111 -3.61 -40.51 -18.76
N CYS A 112 -4.41 -39.83 -19.57
CA CYS A 112 -5.37 -40.45 -20.48
C CYS A 112 -4.74 -41.20 -21.64
N ASP A 113 -3.50 -40.88 -22.00
CA ASP A 113 -2.80 -41.59 -23.07
C ASP A 113 -2.35 -42.99 -22.66
N ALA A 114 -2.33 -43.29 -21.34
CA ALA A 114 -2.02 -44.62 -20.82
C ALA A 114 -3.14 -45.66 -21.04
N ASP A 115 -4.29 -45.25 -21.59
CA ASP A 115 -5.39 -46.12 -22.05
C ASP A 115 -5.92 -47.11 -20.99
N ARG A 116 -6.03 -46.66 -19.73
CA ARG A 116 -6.39 -47.49 -18.57
C ARG A 116 -7.88 -47.82 -18.48
N GLU A 117 -8.22 -48.91 -17.79
CA GLU A 117 -9.61 -49.28 -17.49
C GLU A 117 -10.22 -48.48 -16.33
N GLU A 118 -9.39 -47.96 -15.43
CA GLU A 118 -9.83 -47.02 -14.42
C GLU A 118 -9.99 -45.60 -14.99
N TRP A 119 -10.82 -44.80 -14.33
CA TRP A 119 -10.95 -43.39 -14.67
C TRP A 119 -9.68 -42.63 -14.26
N THR A 120 -9.06 -41.98 -15.24
CA THR A 120 -7.97 -41.01 -15.03
C THR A 120 -8.39 -39.65 -15.57
N ASN A 121 -7.60 -38.61 -15.29
CA ASN A 121 -7.88 -37.28 -15.82
C ASN A 121 -6.62 -36.51 -16.19
N ASP A 122 -6.81 -35.58 -17.11
CA ASP A 122 -5.89 -34.52 -17.47
C ASP A 122 -6.68 -33.21 -17.41
N THR A 123 -6.62 -32.57 -16.24
CA THR A 123 -7.22 -31.25 -15.98
C THR A 123 -6.13 -30.21 -15.95
N GLY A 124 -6.35 -29.09 -16.62
CA GLY A 124 -5.46 -27.94 -16.53
C GLY A 124 -6.07 -26.66 -17.09
N LEU A 125 -5.29 -25.59 -17.06
CA LEU A 125 -5.72 -24.26 -17.51
C LEU A 125 -5.23 -23.99 -18.93
N LEU A 126 -6.14 -23.56 -19.80
CA LEU A 126 -5.83 -22.92 -21.07
C LEU A 126 -5.64 -21.43 -20.79
N ALA A 127 -4.40 -20.96 -20.83
CA ALA A 127 -4.03 -19.59 -20.43
C ALA A 127 -3.44 -18.73 -21.56
N PHE A 128 -3.30 -19.31 -22.76
CA PHE A 128 -2.80 -18.55 -23.91
C PHE A 128 -3.92 -17.67 -24.47
N LYS A 129 -3.90 -16.42 -24.02
CA LYS A 129 -4.91 -15.40 -24.25
C LYS A 129 -5.37 -15.28 -25.71
N ASP A 130 -4.44 -15.37 -26.66
CA ASP A 130 -4.76 -15.13 -28.07
C ASP A 130 -5.57 -16.22 -28.75
N HIS A 131 -5.68 -17.39 -28.12
CA HIS A 131 -6.49 -18.51 -28.60
C HIS A 131 -7.86 -18.60 -27.92
N LEU A 132 -8.03 -17.95 -26.76
CA LEU A 132 -9.27 -17.95 -26.00
C LEU A 132 -10.33 -17.02 -26.63
N PRO A 133 -11.64 -17.27 -26.40
CA PRO A 133 -12.17 -18.38 -25.62
C PRO A 133 -12.27 -19.67 -26.42
N VAL A 134 -12.46 -20.80 -25.73
CA VAL A 134 -12.78 -22.08 -26.36
C VAL A 134 -14.16 -22.00 -26.98
N THR A 135 -14.25 -22.14 -28.30
CA THR A 135 -15.50 -22.07 -29.06
C THR A 135 -16.06 -23.46 -29.39
N GLN A 136 -15.20 -24.48 -29.42
CA GLN A 136 -15.60 -25.86 -29.69
C GLN A 136 -14.63 -26.87 -29.07
N ILE A 137 -15.15 -28.04 -28.69
CA ILE A 137 -14.37 -29.22 -28.32
C ILE A 137 -14.71 -30.40 -29.24
N VAL A 138 -13.70 -31.21 -29.58
CA VAL A 138 -13.84 -32.38 -30.45
C VAL A 138 -13.16 -33.59 -29.83
N ILE A 139 -13.85 -34.75 -29.83
CA ILE A 139 -13.39 -36.02 -29.25
C ILE A 139 -13.64 -37.17 -30.23
N THR A 140 -12.65 -38.06 -30.39
CA THR A 140 -12.68 -39.14 -31.40
C THR A 140 -12.30 -40.53 -30.90
N ASP A 141 -11.87 -40.70 -29.65
CA ASP A 141 -11.45 -42.03 -29.15
C ASP A 141 -12.38 -42.54 -28.05
N THR A 142 -13.65 -42.77 -28.41
CA THR A 142 -14.66 -43.33 -27.48
C THR A 142 -15.51 -44.45 -28.10
N ASN A 143 -15.18 -44.94 -29.30
CA ASN A 143 -15.90 -46.03 -29.97
C ASN A 143 -15.31 -47.43 -29.70
N ARG A 144 -14.24 -47.53 -28.91
CA ARG A 144 -13.63 -48.81 -28.54
C ARG A 144 -14.37 -49.48 -27.38
N SER A 145 -14.20 -50.79 -27.20
CA SER A 145 -14.83 -51.53 -26.10
C SER A 145 -14.45 -50.95 -24.73
N ASN A 146 -15.45 -50.58 -23.93
CA ASN A 146 -15.29 -49.93 -22.62
C ASN A 146 -14.58 -48.56 -22.65
N SER A 147 -14.55 -47.90 -23.81
CA SER A 147 -13.97 -46.59 -24.00
C SER A 147 -15.01 -45.49 -23.74
N GLU A 148 -14.69 -44.60 -22.79
CA GLU A 148 -15.56 -43.52 -22.36
C GLU A 148 -14.72 -42.29 -22.05
N ALA A 149 -15.27 -41.12 -22.32
CA ALA A 149 -14.69 -39.85 -21.90
C ALA A 149 -15.73 -38.98 -21.20
N ALA A 150 -15.28 -38.11 -20.31
CA ALA A 150 -16.10 -37.05 -19.76
C ALA A 150 -15.29 -35.76 -19.72
N TRP A 151 -15.80 -34.69 -20.33
CA TRP A 151 -15.06 -33.44 -20.48
C TRP A 151 -15.80 -32.28 -19.85
N LYS A 152 -15.06 -31.24 -19.48
CA LYS A 152 -15.61 -29.97 -18.98
C LYS A 152 -14.74 -28.81 -19.46
N ILE A 153 -15.39 -27.79 -19.99
CA ILE A 153 -14.78 -26.48 -20.25
C ILE A 153 -15.40 -25.48 -19.27
N GLY A 154 -14.55 -24.80 -18.50
CA GLY A 154 -14.98 -23.77 -17.55
C GLY A 154 -15.26 -22.43 -18.24
N PRO A 155 -15.92 -21.48 -17.53
CA PRO A 155 -16.16 -20.14 -18.06
C PRO A 155 -14.86 -19.43 -18.42
N LEU A 156 -14.93 -18.50 -19.38
CA LEU A 156 -13.82 -17.58 -19.66
C LEU A 156 -13.63 -16.66 -18.45
N ARG A 157 -12.48 -16.76 -17.80
CA ARG A 157 -12.13 -15.92 -16.65
C ARG A 157 -11.00 -15.00 -17.03
N CYS A 158 -11.22 -13.70 -16.92
CA CYS A 158 -10.22 -12.69 -17.21
C CYS A 158 -10.08 -11.75 -16.00
N TYR A 159 -8.87 -11.31 -15.68
CA TYR A 159 -8.65 -10.24 -14.69
C TYR A 159 -7.73 -9.16 -15.23
N GLY A 160 -7.76 -8.03 -14.53
CA GLY A 160 -6.99 -6.85 -14.89
C GLY A 160 -7.66 -6.08 -16.00
N ASP A 161 -7.28 -4.81 -16.10
CA ASP A 161 -7.72 -3.92 -17.17
C ASP A 161 -6.48 -3.19 -17.70
N ARG A 162 -5.78 -3.85 -18.62
CA ARG A 162 -4.66 -3.23 -19.36
C ARG A 162 -5.06 -1.89 -19.94
N GLN A 163 -6.33 -1.64 -20.25
CA GLN A 163 -6.75 -0.39 -20.89
C GLN A 163 -6.86 0.77 -19.90
N PHE A 164 -7.38 0.52 -18.69
CA PHE A 164 -7.38 1.52 -17.62
C PHE A 164 -5.98 1.75 -17.03
N TRP A 165 -5.18 0.68 -16.90
CA TRP A 165 -3.84 0.74 -16.32
C TRP A 165 -2.73 1.09 -17.33
N ASN A 166 -3.03 1.09 -18.64
CA ASN A 166 -2.13 1.55 -19.70
C ASN A 166 -1.74 3.01 -19.46
N ALA A 167 -0.58 3.19 -18.85
CA ALA A 167 -0.09 4.45 -18.36
C ALA A 167 1.40 4.62 -18.69
N ALA A 168 1.83 5.86 -18.78
CA ALA A 168 3.23 6.23 -18.88
C ALA A 168 3.54 7.38 -17.93
N SER A 169 4.74 7.33 -17.34
CA SER A 169 5.28 8.33 -16.43
C SER A 169 6.40 9.14 -17.09
N PHE A 170 6.25 10.46 -17.07
CA PHE A 170 7.17 11.42 -17.65
C PHE A 170 7.92 12.15 -16.53
N HIS A 171 9.25 12.03 -16.51
CA HIS A 171 10.08 12.52 -15.40
C HIS A 171 10.90 13.77 -15.73
N THR A 172 11.02 14.13 -17.01
CA THR A 172 11.74 15.33 -17.44
C THR A 172 10.93 16.08 -18.50
N GLU A 173 11.05 17.40 -18.56
CA GLU A 173 10.35 18.23 -19.57
C GLU A 173 10.82 17.94 -21.01
N ALA A 174 11.93 17.22 -21.17
CA ALA A 174 12.43 16.76 -22.46
C ALA A 174 11.93 15.35 -22.84
N SER A 175 11.24 14.65 -21.94
CA SER A 175 10.70 13.30 -22.18
C SER A 175 9.40 13.35 -22.98
N TYR A 176 9.23 12.44 -23.92
CA TYR A 176 8.01 12.30 -24.71
C TYR A 176 7.91 10.90 -25.29
N LEU A 177 6.69 10.45 -25.57
CA LEU A 177 6.41 9.31 -26.44
C LEU A 177 6.05 9.83 -27.82
N HIS A 178 6.39 9.08 -28.87
CA HIS A 178 5.94 9.40 -30.22
C HIS A 178 5.16 8.25 -30.84
N PHE A 179 4.10 8.62 -31.55
CA PHE A 179 3.19 7.74 -32.27
C PHE A 179 3.06 8.20 -33.74
N PRO A 180 2.48 7.37 -34.62
CA PRO A 180 2.11 7.79 -35.97
C PRO A 180 1.26 9.06 -35.97
N THR A 181 1.28 9.79 -37.08
CA THR A 181 0.52 11.03 -37.26
C THR A 181 -0.96 10.81 -36.97
N PHE A 182 -1.55 11.73 -36.21
CA PHE A 182 -2.96 11.68 -35.88
C PHE A 182 -3.83 12.06 -37.08
N HIS A 183 -4.68 11.13 -37.53
CA HIS A 183 -5.59 11.33 -38.64
C HIS A 183 -6.88 12.06 -38.18
N ALA A 184 -6.84 13.39 -38.19
CA ALA A 184 -7.89 14.25 -37.62
C ALA A 184 -8.44 15.33 -38.59
N GLU A 185 -8.43 15.05 -39.90
CA GLU A 185 -8.78 16.03 -40.95
C GLU A 185 -10.12 16.73 -40.70
N VAL A 186 -11.18 15.96 -40.45
CA VAL A 186 -12.56 16.46 -40.34
C VAL A 186 -13.08 16.46 -38.90
N SER A 187 -12.64 15.49 -38.10
CA SER A 187 -13.02 15.35 -36.69
C SER A 187 -11.86 14.82 -35.85
N ALA A 188 -11.83 15.23 -34.59
CA ALA A 188 -10.94 14.72 -33.57
C ALA A 188 -11.73 14.40 -32.30
N ASP A 189 -11.56 13.21 -31.73
CA ASP A 189 -11.94 12.87 -30.35
C ASP A 189 -10.67 12.43 -29.62
N ILE A 190 -10.31 13.16 -28.57
CA ILE A 190 -9.14 12.89 -27.73
C ILE A 190 -9.65 12.73 -26.30
N SER A 191 -9.35 11.60 -25.67
CA SER A 191 -9.64 11.43 -24.25
C SER A 191 -8.55 10.68 -23.51
N PHE A 192 -8.27 11.11 -22.28
CA PHE A 192 -7.25 10.51 -21.42
C PHE A 192 -7.45 10.93 -19.97
N PHE A 193 -6.74 10.25 -19.06
CA PHE A 193 -6.57 10.73 -17.69
C PHE A 193 -5.13 11.20 -17.48
N PHE A 194 -4.95 12.21 -16.62
CA PHE A 194 -3.64 12.68 -16.21
C PHE A 194 -3.52 12.82 -14.69
N LYS A 195 -2.29 12.77 -14.18
CA LYS A 195 -1.93 13.02 -12.78
C LYS A 195 -0.63 13.82 -12.76
N THR A 196 -0.59 14.98 -12.11
CA THR A 196 0.62 15.83 -12.06
C THR A 196 0.69 16.69 -10.80
N THR A 197 1.89 17.19 -10.50
CA THR A 197 2.15 18.31 -9.58
C THR A 197 2.72 19.54 -10.28
N ALA A 198 2.99 19.44 -11.58
CA ALA A 198 3.57 20.53 -12.36
C ALA A 198 2.54 21.64 -12.60
N VAL A 199 3.03 22.87 -12.71
CA VAL A 199 2.18 24.06 -12.90
C VAL A 199 1.71 24.23 -14.33
N SER A 200 2.46 23.68 -15.28
CA SER A 200 2.15 23.69 -16.70
C SER A 200 2.84 22.52 -17.42
N GLY A 201 2.38 22.20 -18.63
CA GLY A 201 2.98 21.16 -19.46
C GLY A 201 2.08 20.69 -20.60
N VAL A 202 2.69 20.24 -21.69
CA VAL A 202 1.96 19.77 -22.88
C VAL A 202 1.69 18.26 -22.80
N PHE A 203 0.42 17.88 -22.78
CA PHE A 203 0.01 16.47 -22.76
C PHE A 203 0.16 15.81 -24.13
N LEU A 204 -0.21 16.52 -25.19
CA LEU A 204 -0.23 16.00 -26.55
C LEU A 204 -0.03 17.14 -27.55
N GLU A 205 0.78 16.89 -28.58
CA GLU A 205 1.03 17.80 -29.70
C GLU A 205 1.20 17.03 -31.02
N ASN A 206 0.52 17.49 -32.06
CA ASN A 206 0.83 17.10 -33.44
C ASN A 206 0.90 18.36 -34.31
N LEU A 207 1.94 18.47 -35.13
CA LEU A 207 2.20 19.62 -35.98
C LEU A 207 1.93 19.30 -37.46
N GLY A 208 1.52 20.33 -38.20
CA GLY A 208 1.48 20.44 -39.65
C GLY A 208 2.46 21.51 -40.14
N ILE A 209 2.27 21.99 -41.37
CA ILE A 209 3.10 23.10 -41.92
C ILE A 209 2.71 24.44 -41.26
N LYS A 210 1.41 24.68 -41.12
CA LYS A 210 0.82 25.84 -40.43
C LYS A 210 -0.13 25.37 -39.33
N ASP A 211 -0.75 24.22 -39.57
CA ASP A 211 -1.72 23.57 -38.71
C ASP A 211 -1.07 22.98 -37.46
N PHE A 212 -1.82 22.91 -36.36
CA PHE A 212 -1.44 22.10 -35.21
C PHE A 212 -2.65 21.73 -34.36
N ILE A 213 -2.47 20.72 -33.52
CA ILE A 213 -3.40 20.37 -32.45
C ILE A 213 -2.62 20.14 -31.16
N ARG A 214 -3.04 20.76 -30.06
CA ARG A 214 -2.37 20.68 -28.77
C ARG A 214 -3.36 20.65 -27.60
N VAL A 215 -3.08 19.79 -26.62
CA VAL A 215 -3.77 19.79 -25.32
C VAL A 215 -2.71 20.00 -24.23
N GLU A 216 -2.91 20.97 -23.35
CA GLU A 216 -1.96 21.32 -22.30
C GLU A 216 -2.64 21.75 -21.00
N ILE A 217 -1.92 21.61 -19.89
CA ILE A 217 -2.22 22.32 -18.65
C ILE A 217 -1.45 23.65 -18.72
N SER A 218 -2.18 24.76 -18.88
CA SER A 218 -1.59 26.10 -19.05
C SER A 218 -1.28 26.75 -17.70
N SER A 219 -2.08 26.43 -16.69
CA SER A 219 -1.86 26.83 -15.30
C SER A 219 -2.42 25.74 -14.36
N PRO A 220 -2.11 25.77 -13.04
CA PRO A 220 -2.65 24.81 -12.08
C PRO A 220 -4.16 24.63 -12.13
N LYS A 221 -4.94 25.57 -12.66
CA LYS A 221 -6.41 25.52 -12.71
C LYS A 221 -6.97 25.49 -14.12
N GLU A 222 -6.15 25.46 -15.17
CA GLU A 222 -6.60 25.65 -16.55
C GLU A 222 -6.04 24.57 -17.46
N ILE A 223 -6.95 23.91 -18.18
CA ILE A 223 -6.63 23.03 -19.30
C ILE A 223 -7.06 23.73 -20.57
N THR A 224 -6.18 23.75 -21.55
CA THR A 224 -6.40 24.41 -22.83
C THR A 224 -6.28 23.40 -23.95
N PHE A 225 -7.25 23.44 -24.86
CA PHE A 225 -7.22 22.73 -26.14
C PHE A 225 -7.09 23.76 -27.27
N SER A 226 -5.95 23.75 -27.95
CA SER A 226 -5.61 24.68 -29.02
C SER A 226 -5.51 23.96 -30.36
N ILE A 227 -6.11 24.55 -31.39
CA ILE A 227 -6.09 24.03 -32.76
C ILE A 227 -5.90 25.15 -33.77
N ASP A 228 -5.04 24.95 -34.76
CA ASP A 228 -4.92 25.81 -35.94
C ASP A 228 -5.12 24.96 -37.21
N VAL A 229 -5.99 25.42 -38.10
CA VAL A 229 -6.35 24.80 -39.38
C VAL A 229 -5.94 25.68 -40.58
N GLY A 230 -5.04 26.64 -40.35
CA GLY A 230 -4.54 27.58 -41.33
C GLY A 230 -5.18 28.97 -41.27
N ASN A 231 -6.20 29.18 -40.42
CA ASN A 231 -6.85 30.48 -40.22
C ASN A 231 -6.40 31.18 -38.92
N GLY A 232 -5.43 30.60 -38.19
CA GLY A 232 -4.99 31.05 -36.88
C GLY A 232 -5.49 30.15 -35.74
N PRO A 233 -4.83 30.21 -34.56
CA PRO A 233 -5.12 29.32 -33.45
C PRO A 233 -6.46 29.66 -32.79
N THR A 234 -7.24 28.63 -32.51
CA THR A 234 -8.47 28.68 -31.71
C THR A 234 -8.28 27.88 -30.43
N GLU A 235 -8.63 28.46 -29.28
CA GLU A 235 -8.34 27.88 -27.96
C GLU A 235 -9.60 27.73 -27.10
N ALA A 236 -9.94 26.49 -26.76
CA ALA A 236 -10.97 26.18 -25.77
C ALA A 236 -10.31 25.93 -24.41
N THR A 237 -10.54 26.83 -23.45
CA THR A 237 -10.02 26.69 -22.07
C THR A 237 -11.14 26.37 -21.10
N VAL A 238 -10.91 25.37 -20.25
CA VAL A 238 -11.75 25.06 -19.09
C VAL A 238 -11.00 25.47 -17.84
N GLN A 239 -11.61 26.35 -17.04
CA GLN A 239 -11.07 26.80 -15.76
C GLN A 239 -11.73 26.03 -14.61
N SER A 240 -10.93 25.35 -13.82
CA SER A 240 -11.35 24.62 -12.63
C SER A 240 -11.38 25.54 -11.41
N PRO A 241 -12.38 25.41 -10.50
CA PRO A 241 -12.37 26.13 -9.23
C PRO A 241 -11.19 25.72 -8.33
N THR A 242 -10.72 24.48 -8.46
CA THR A 242 -9.64 23.88 -7.67
C THR A 242 -8.42 23.54 -8.53
N PRO A 243 -7.19 23.56 -7.98
CA PRO A 243 -6.00 23.15 -8.75
C PRO A 243 -6.12 21.69 -9.22
N LEU A 244 -5.79 21.45 -10.49
CA LEU A 244 -5.75 20.15 -11.18
C LEU A 244 -4.35 19.51 -11.12
N ASN A 245 -3.38 20.18 -10.49
CA ASN A 245 -2.04 19.67 -10.22
C ASN A 245 -1.90 19.17 -8.76
N ASP A 246 -2.97 18.58 -8.23
CA ASP A 246 -3.10 18.11 -6.86
C ASP A 246 -2.59 16.65 -6.65
N ASN A 247 -1.90 16.10 -7.66
CA ASN A 247 -1.46 14.72 -7.72
C ASN A 247 -2.60 13.69 -7.67
N GLN A 248 -3.81 14.05 -8.10
CA GLN A 248 -4.93 13.13 -8.34
C GLN A 248 -5.16 12.90 -9.84
N TRP A 249 -5.94 11.87 -10.16
CA TRP A 249 -6.32 11.56 -11.54
C TRP A 249 -7.47 12.46 -11.99
N HIS A 250 -7.24 13.21 -13.06
CA HIS A 250 -8.25 14.02 -13.74
C HIS A 250 -8.51 13.48 -15.14
N TYR A 251 -9.75 13.58 -15.61
CA TYR A 251 -10.18 13.17 -16.94
C TYR A 251 -10.25 14.37 -17.89
N VAL A 252 -9.75 14.21 -19.12
CA VAL A 252 -9.83 15.22 -20.17
C VAL A 252 -10.48 14.61 -21.39
N ARG A 253 -11.44 15.33 -21.98
CA ARG A 253 -12.03 15.02 -23.27
C ARG A 253 -12.06 16.27 -24.15
N ALA A 254 -11.31 16.23 -25.24
CA ALA A 254 -11.28 17.27 -26.26
C ALA A 254 -11.90 16.72 -27.55
N GLU A 255 -12.87 17.44 -28.09
CA GLU A 255 -13.54 17.06 -29.32
C GLU A 255 -13.56 18.22 -30.31
N ARG A 256 -13.42 17.88 -31.59
CA ARG A 256 -13.55 18.81 -32.71
C ARG A 256 -14.34 18.12 -33.82
N ASN A 257 -15.33 18.82 -34.36
CA ASN A 257 -16.04 18.43 -35.57
C ASN A 257 -16.27 19.66 -36.47
N LEU A 258 -17.02 19.50 -37.56
CA LEU A 258 -17.30 20.59 -38.51
C LEU A 258 -18.11 21.75 -37.93
N LYS A 259 -18.82 21.56 -36.82
CA LYS A 259 -19.69 22.56 -36.20
C LYS A 259 -19.07 23.24 -35.00
N GLN A 260 -18.27 22.51 -34.22
CA GLN A 260 -17.76 22.99 -32.95
C GLN A 260 -16.45 22.33 -32.52
N THR A 261 -15.69 23.08 -31.73
CA THR A 261 -14.55 22.63 -30.93
C THR A 261 -14.96 22.67 -29.47
N SER A 262 -14.56 21.69 -28.68
CA SER A 262 -14.95 21.64 -27.29
C SER A 262 -13.96 20.93 -26.39
N LEU A 263 -13.99 21.30 -25.11
CA LEU A 263 -13.17 20.73 -24.07
C LEU A 263 -14.03 20.47 -22.83
N GLN A 264 -13.86 19.29 -22.24
CA GLN A 264 -14.41 18.92 -20.95
C GLN A 264 -13.28 18.39 -20.07
N VAL A 265 -13.29 18.80 -18.80
CA VAL A 265 -12.35 18.34 -17.77
C VAL A 265 -13.18 17.85 -16.60
N ASP A 266 -12.95 16.61 -16.19
CA ASP A 266 -13.75 15.91 -15.18
C ASP A 266 -15.27 16.05 -15.45
N SER A 267 -16.02 16.46 -14.43
CA SER A 267 -17.45 16.77 -14.51
C SER A 267 -17.72 18.27 -14.65
N LEU A 268 -16.71 19.08 -14.99
CA LEU A 268 -16.88 20.52 -15.17
C LEU A 268 -17.72 20.81 -16.42
N PRO A 269 -18.40 21.98 -16.47
CA PRO A 269 -19.15 22.40 -17.64
C PRO A 269 -18.28 22.40 -18.90
N ARG A 270 -18.76 21.74 -19.96
CA ARG A 270 -18.06 21.65 -21.24
C ARG A 270 -17.93 23.04 -21.86
N LYS A 271 -16.70 23.43 -22.22
CA LYS A 271 -16.45 24.61 -23.04
C LYS A 271 -16.68 24.24 -24.49
N VAL A 272 -17.53 25.00 -25.19
CA VAL A 272 -17.83 24.80 -26.62
C VAL A 272 -17.55 26.11 -27.37
N LEU A 273 -16.89 26.00 -28.51
CA LEU A 273 -16.61 27.08 -29.45
C LEU A 273 -17.20 26.66 -30.80
N GLU A 274 -17.99 27.52 -31.42
CA GLU A 274 -18.53 27.26 -32.76
C GLU A 274 -17.41 27.37 -33.80
N ALA A 275 -17.51 26.54 -34.84
CA ALA A 275 -16.58 26.58 -35.96
C ALA A 275 -16.81 27.86 -36.79
N PRO A 276 -15.75 28.50 -37.32
CA PRO A 276 -15.90 29.65 -38.21
C PRO A 276 -16.76 29.31 -39.44
N ALA A 277 -17.66 30.22 -39.82
CA ALA A 277 -18.55 30.04 -40.98
C ALA A 277 -17.81 30.04 -42.33
N GLU A 278 -16.61 30.65 -42.38
CA GLU A 278 -15.74 30.73 -43.55
C GLU A 278 -14.30 30.35 -43.17
N GLY A 279 -13.60 29.62 -44.03
CA GLY A 279 -12.17 29.28 -43.86
C GLY A 279 -11.81 27.82 -44.14
N HIS A 280 -10.53 27.50 -44.02
CA HIS A 280 -10.05 26.12 -44.10
C HIS A 280 -10.57 25.31 -42.89
N PHE A 281 -11.14 24.14 -43.16
CA PHE A 281 -11.70 23.25 -42.12
C PHE A 281 -10.97 21.91 -42.06
N ARG A 282 -9.99 21.64 -42.92
CA ARG A 282 -9.23 20.40 -42.90
C ARG A 282 -7.97 20.60 -42.09
N LEU A 283 -7.81 19.83 -41.02
CA LEU A 283 -6.60 19.85 -40.22
C LEU A 283 -5.55 18.94 -40.87
N GLN A 284 -4.50 19.54 -41.44
CA GLN A 284 -3.44 18.83 -42.15
C GLN A 284 -2.19 18.67 -41.28
N LEU A 285 -2.13 17.54 -40.58
CA LEU A 285 -0.99 17.17 -39.74
C LEU A 285 0.01 16.32 -40.54
N ASN A 286 1.30 16.55 -40.36
CA ASN A 286 2.37 15.84 -41.08
C ASN A 286 3.50 15.34 -40.16
N SER A 287 3.61 15.84 -38.93
CA SER A 287 4.57 15.35 -37.96
C SER A 287 4.07 14.06 -37.30
N GLN A 288 4.98 13.36 -36.62
CA GLN A 288 4.59 12.37 -35.62
C GLN A 288 3.80 13.04 -34.50
N LEU A 289 2.96 12.25 -33.83
CA LEU A 289 2.24 12.68 -32.63
C LEU A 289 3.18 12.58 -31.41
N PHE A 290 3.33 13.66 -30.66
CA PHE A 290 4.06 13.72 -29.41
C PHE A 290 3.10 13.63 -28.23
N VAL A 291 3.38 12.75 -27.26
CA VAL A 291 2.61 12.57 -26.03
C VAL A 291 3.53 12.78 -24.83
N GLY A 292 3.09 13.58 -23.87
CA GLY A 292 3.84 14.02 -22.70
C GLY A 292 4.94 15.04 -22.99
N GLY A 293 5.01 15.57 -24.22
CA GLY A 293 5.99 16.57 -24.61
C GLY A 293 5.73 17.18 -25.97
N THR A 294 6.70 17.96 -26.44
CA THR A 294 6.63 18.73 -27.70
C THR A 294 7.77 18.36 -28.63
N ALA A 295 7.63 18.70 -29.92
CA ALA A 295 8.69 18.50 -30.90
C ALA A 295 9.97 19.29 -30.55
N SER A 296 9.82 20.46 -29.91
CA SER A 296 10.94 21.31 -29.48
C SER A 296 11.63 20.83 -28.20
N ARG A 297 11.06 19.82 -27.51
CA ARG A 297 11.50 19.35 -26.17
C ARG A 297 11.52 20.47 -25.13
N GLN A 298 10.66 21.47 -25.32
CA GLN A 298 10.42 22.56 -24.38
C GLN A 298 8.99 22.43 -23.86
N LYS A 299 8.77 22.69 -22.56
CA LYS A 299 7.44 22.60 -21.91
C LYS A 299 6.82 21.19 -21.89
N GLY A 300 7.64 20.14 -21.79
CA GLY A 300 7.10 18.79 -21.66
C GLY A 300 6.34 18.57 -20.36
N PHE A 301 5.41 17.63 -20.39
CA PHE A 301 4.59 17.30 -19.23
C PHE A 301 5.38 16.45 -18.24
N LEU A 302 5.25 16.78 -16.95
CA LEU A 302 5.78 16.00 -15.84
C LEU A 302 4.61 15.35 -15.10
N GLY A 303 4.60 14.04 -14.97
CA GLY A 303 3.51 13.31 -14.33
C GLY A 303 3.14 12.04 -15.08
N CYS A 304 1.89 11.62 -14.97
CA CYS A 304 1.38 10.43 -15.63
C CYS A 304 0.24 10.73 -16.59
N ILE A 305 0.22 10.03 -17.72
CA ILE A 305 -0.93 9.95 -18.63
C ILE A 305 -1.36 8.49 -18.70
N ARG A 306 -2.67 8.22 -18.67
CA ARG A 306 -3.21 6.86 -18.87
C ARG A 306 -4.44 6.86 -19.75
N SER A 307 -4.75 5.67 -20.29
CA SER A 307 -5.99 5.42 -21.04
C SER A 307 -6.21 6.45 -22.18
N LEU A 308 -5.15 6.74 -22.94
CA LEU A 308 -5.20 7.67 -24.06
C LEU A 308 -5.92 7.06 -25.27
N HIS A 309 -6.98 7.74 -25.71
CA HIS A 309 -7.77 7.42 -26.89
C HIS A 309 -7.72 8.56 -27.90
N LEU A 310 -7.60 8.19 -29.17
CA LEU A 310 -7.68 9.09 -30.31
C LEU A 310 -8.65 8.51 -31.34
N ASN A 311 -9.74 9.23 -31.63
CA ASN A 311 -10.82 8.77 -32.53
C ASN A 311 -11.32 7.35 -32.21
N GLY A 312 -11.42 7.02 -30.91
CA GLY A 312 -11.80 5.69 -30.43
C GLY A 312 -10.68 4.64 -30.45
N GLN A 313 -9.54 4.92 -31.09
CA GLN A 313 -8.36 4.05 -31.06
C GLN A 313 -7.54 4.26 -29.79
N LYS A 314 -7.23 3.17 -29.09
CA LYS A 314 -6.38 3.18 -27.89
C LYS A 314 -4.91 3.16 -28.29
N LEU A 315 -4.12 4.08 -27.73
CA LEU A 315 -2.66 4.09 -27.90
C LEU A 315 -2.00 3.34 -26.74
N ASP A 316 -1.14 2.37 -27.03
CA ASP A 316 -0.38 1.63 -26.03
C ASP A 316 0.80 2.48 -25.51
N LEU A 317 0.58 3.17 -24.40
CA LEU A 317 1.57 4.03 -23.75
C LEU A 317 2.62 3.19 -23.04
N GLU A 318 2.22 2.06 -22.45
CA GLU A 318 3.07 1.21 -21.64
C GLU A 318 4.16 0.51 -22.47
N GLU A 319 3.77 -0.15 -23.56
CA GLU A 319 4.73 -0.78 -24.48
C GLU A 319 5.63 0.26 -25.14
N ARG A 320 5.09 1.44 -25.48
CA ARG A 320 5.90 2.53 -26.03
C ARG A 320 6.91 3.07 -25.01
N ALA A 321 6.52 3.17 -23.74
CA ALA A 321 7.39 3.65 -22.67
C ALA A 321 8.54 2.68 -22.38
N LYS A 322 8.33 1.35 -22.44
CA LYS A 322 9.40 0.34 -22.24
C LYS A 322 10.61 0.56 -23.14
N VAL A 323 10.40 1.05 -24.36
CA VAL A 323 11.45 1.26 -25.37
C VAL A 323 11.92 2.72 -25.48
N THR A 324 11.37 3.64 -24.67
CA THR A 324 11.65 5.08 -24.78
C THR A 324 12.42 5.59 -23.55
N PRO A 325 13.66 6.08 -23.70
CA PRO A 325 14.41 6.65 -22.58
C PRO A 325 13.71 7.88 -21.98
N GLY A 326 13.73 8.00 -20.64
CA GLY A 326 13.16 9.12 -19.91
C GLY A 326 11.66 8.98 -19.57
N VAL A 327 10.98 8.00 -20.18
CA VAL A 327 9.60 7.64 -19.88
C VAL A 327 9.57 6.25 -19.23
N LYS A 328 8.75 6.05 -18.20
CA LYS A 328 8.57 4.73 -17.56
C LYS A 328 7.17 4.17 -17.81
N PRO A 329 7.03 2.85 -18.05
CA PRO A 329 5.72 2.21 -18.10
C PRO A 329 5.00 2.30 -16.75
N GLY A 330 3.68 2.41 -16.79
CA GLY A 330 2.83 2.57 -15.61
C GLY A 330 2.84 3.99 -15.02
N CYS A 331 2.14 4.13 -13.90
CA CYS A 331 2.15 5.34 -13.08
C CYS A 331 2.28 4.96 -11.60
N PRO A 332 3.38 5.27 -10.91
CA PRO A 332 3.56 4.91 -9.50
C PRO A 332 2.56 5.63 -8.57
N GLY A 333 2.22 4.95 -7.46
CA GLY A 333 1.60 5.54 -6.26
C GLY A 333 0.80 4.57 -5.36
N HIS A 334 1.47 3.77 -4.53
CA HIS A 334 0.83 3.03 -3.44
C HIS A 334 0.59 3.91 -2.21
N CYS A 335 1.48 4.85 -1.87
CA CYS A 335 1.29 5.71 -0.70
C CYS A 335 0.09 6.66 -0.79
N SER A 336 -0.34 7.05 -1.99
CA SER A 336 -1.58 7.84 -2.14
C SER A 336 -2.84 7.02 -1.83
N SER A 337 -2.80 5.71 -2.09
CA SER A 337 -3.95 4.81 -1.95
C SER A 337 -3.95 4.07 -0.61
N TYR A 338 -2.77 3.78 -0.07
CA TYR A 338 -2.53 2.90 1.08
C TYR A 338 -1.71 3.57 2.18
N GLY A 339 -1.32 4.84 2.04
CA GLY A 339 -0.50 5.53 3.03
C GLY A 339 -1.18 5.69 4.38
N ASN A 340 -2.51 5.70 4.42
CA ASN A 340 -3.31 5.67 5.65
C ASN A 340 -3.14 4.36 6.46
N LEU A 341 -2.56 3.31 5.88
CA LEU A 341 -2.21 2.07 6.58
C LEU A 341 -0.91 2.20 7.40
N CYS A 342 -0.15 3.29 7.26
CA CYS A 342 0.97 3.60 8.15
C CYS A 342 0.46 4.35 9.38
N HIS A 343 0.44 3.69 10.54
CA HIS A 343 -0.12 4.23 11.77
C HIS A 343 0.94 4.91 12.65
N ASN A 344 0.49 5.55 13.74
CA ASN A 344 1.33 6.06 14.82
C ASN A 344 2.50 6.97 14.37
N GLY A 345 2.25 7.83 13.39
CA GLY A 345 3.26 8.75 12.85
C GLY A 345 4.27 8.09 11.91
N GLY A 346 4.04 6.84 11.49
CA GLY A 346 4.81 6.17 10.45
C GLY A 346 4.70 6.89 9.10
N LYS A 347 5.83 7.05 8.41
CA LYS A 347 5.89 7.71 7.10
C LYS A 347 5.74 6.67 6.00
N CYS A 348 4.73 6.80 5.15
CA CYS A 348 4.65 5.93 3.97
C CYS A 348 5.80 6.25 3.00
N VAL A 349 6.58 5.24 2.65
CA VAL A 349 7.69 5.33 1.70
C VAL A 349 7.38 4.44 0.52
N GLU A 350 7.32 5.04 -0.66
CA GLU A 350 7.11 4.34 -1.92
C GLU A 350 8.32 3.46 -2.26
N LYS A 351 8.08 2.26 -2.77
CA LYS A 351 9.09 1.31 -3.24
C LYS A 351 8.80 0.93 -4.70
N TYR A 352 9.79 0.38 -5.40
CA TYR A 352 9.65 0.00 -6.81
C TYR A 352 8.60 -1.11 -7.05
N ASN A 353 8.28 -1.89 -6.02
CA ASN A 353 7.33 -3.00 -6.03
C ASN A 353 6.21 -2.87 -4.97
N GLY A 354 5.93 -1.66 -4.47
CA GLY A 354 4.91 -1.47 -3.43
C GLY A 354 5.13 -0.23 -2.57
N TYR A 355 4.76 -0.32 -1.30
CA TYR A 355 5.05 0.67 -0.27
C TYR A 355 5.56 -0.01 1.00
N SER A 356 6.23 0.76 1.85
CA SER A 356 6.63 0.35 3.20
C SER A 356 6.38 1.50 4.17
N CYS A 357 5.99 1.20 5.41
CA CYS A 357 5.91 2.21 6.45
C CYS A 357 7.27 2.36 7.13
N ASP A 358 7.85 3.55 7.02
CA ASP A 358 9.03 3.94 7.77
C ASP A 358 8.62 4.36 9.18
N CYS A 359 8.91 3.48 10.15
CA CYS A 359 8.63 3.69 11.57
C CYS A 359 9.83 4.26 12.33
N THR A 360 10.90 4.73 11.67
CA THR A 360 12.16 5.14 12.33
C THR A 360 11.94 6.22 13.40
N ASN A 361 11.08 7.19 13.11
CA ASN A 361 10.77 8.31 14.01
C ASN A 361 9.50 8.10 14.85
N SER A 362 9.02 6.86 14.98
CA SER A 362 7.90 6.50 15.86
C SER A 362 8.33 5.54 16.96
N ALA A 363 7.57 5.51 18.05
CA ALA A 363 7.75 4.55 19.14
C ALA A 363 7.19 3.15 18.84
N TYR A 364 6.79 2.89 17.59
CA TYR A 364 6.15 1.66 17.15
C TYR A 364 6.99 1.00 16.04
N GLU A 365 6.73 -0.27 15.76
CA GLU A 365 7.37 -1.05 14.71
C GLU A 365 6.37 -1.94 13.94
N GLY A 366 6.90 -2.90 13.19
CA GLY A 366 6.14 -3.73 12.28
C GLY A 366 5.88 -3.07 10.92
N PRO A 367 5.28 -3.82 9.97
CA PRO A 367 5.08 -3.39 8.59
C PRO A 367 4.17 -2.17 8.44
N PHE A 368 3.35 -1.88 9.46
CA PHE A 368 2.35 -0.82 9.48
C PHE A 368 2.50 0.15 10.66
N CYS A 369 3.63 0.08 11.39
CA CYS A 369 3.91 0.89 12.58
C CYS A 369 2.83 0.75 13.68
N LYS A 370 2.38 -0.48 13.95
CA LYS A 370 1.36 -0.79 14.97
C LYS A 370 1.91 -1.56 16.17
N GLU A 371 3.04 -2.22 16.03
CA GLU A 371 3.62 -3.03 17.10
C GLU A 371 4.26 -2.09 18.12
N GLU A 372 3.81 -2.13 19.38
CA GLU A 372 4.37 -1.28 20.43
C GLU A 372 5.76 -1.77 20.81
N VAL A 373 6.71 -0.84 20.93
CA VAL A 373 8.01 -1.17 21.52
C VAL A 373 7.93 -0.98 23.02
N SER A 374 8.14 -2.08 23.77
CA SER A 374 8.01 -2.10 25.23
C SER A 374 9.15 -2.84 25.94
N ALA A 375 9.40 -2.44 27.18
CA ALA A 375 10.39 -3.07 28.03
C ALA A 375 9.98 -3.07 29.51
N LEU A 376 10.45 -4.08 30.22
CA LEU A 376 10.42 -4.16 31.68
C LEU A 376 11.65 -3.46 32.26
N LEU A 377 11.41 -2.56 33.20
CA LEU A 377 12.43 -1.87 33.98
C LEU A 377 12.39 -2.40 35.41
N GLU A 378 13.55 -2.85 35.89
CA GLU A 378 13.76 -3.25 37.28
C GLU A 378 14.19 -2.07 38.16
N ALA A 379 14.21 -2.30 39.48
CA ALA A 379 14.67 -1.32 40.44
C ALA A 379 16.09 -0.84 40.10
N GLY A 380 16.25 0.47 39.91
CA GLY A 380 17.53 1.06 39.57
C GLY A 380 17.87 1.12 38.08
N THR A 381 17.05 0.54 37.19
CA THR A 381 17.23 0.66 35.75
C THR A 381 17.06 2.10 35.29
N SER A 382 17.95 2.55 34.40
CA SER A 382 18.02 3.91 33.89
C SER A 382 18.25 3.87 32.38
N VAL A 383 17.36 4.51 31.61
CA VAL A 383 17.52 4.70 30.17
C VAL A 383 17.58 6.20 29.91
N THR A 384 18.75 6.71 29.54
CA THR A 384 18.98 8.15 29.32
C THR A 384 19.30 8.43 27.86
N TYR A 385 18.46 9.21 27.20
CA TYR A 385 18.71 9.80 25.88
C TYR A 385 19.33 11.19 26.04
N ILE A 386 20.45 11.44 25.36
CA ILE A 386 21.19 12.70 25.39
C ILE A 386 20.92 13.45 24.09
N PHE A 387 20.47 14.70 24.19
CA PHE A 387 20.26 15.56 23.02
C PHE A 387 21.61 16.16 22.60
N GLN A 388 21.94 16.09 21.31
CA GLN A 388 23.17 16.70 20.79
C GLN A 388 23.05 18.22 20.75
N GLU A 389 24.09 18.92 21.21
CA GLU A 389 24.17 20.38 21.08
C GLU A 389 24.25 20.79 19.60
N PRO A 390 23.58 21.88 19.17
CA PRO A 390 23.92 22.52 17.92
C PRO A 390 25.34 23.10 18.05
N TYR A 391 26.30 22.54 17.30
CA TYR A 391 27.64 23.09 17.21
C TYR A 391 27.59 24.58 16.83
N PRO A 392 28.26 25.49 17.56
CA PRO A 392 28.43 26.86 17.11
C PRO A 392 29.40 26.88 15.94
N VAL A 393 28.87 26.82 14.71
CA VAL A 393 29.68 27.07 13.51
C VAL A 393 30.13 28.54 13.55
N THR A 394 31.42 28.75 13.77
CA THR A 394 32.07 30.06 13.64
C THR A 394 31.74 30.66 12.27
N LYS A 395 30.92 31.71 12.25
CA LYS A 395 30.61 32.51 11.06
C LYS A 395 31.90 33.13 10.51
N ASN A 396 32.39 32.64 9.37
CA ASN A 396 33.14 33.47 8.44
C ASN A 396 32.15 34.00 7.40
N ALA A 397 32.04 35.33 7.33
CA ALA A 397 31.10 36.02 6.47
C ALA A 397 31.64 36.14 5.04
N SER A 398 30.96 35.50 4.08
CA SER A 398 30.86 35.96 2.69
C SER A 398 29.62 35.37 1.98
N SER A 399 28.59 36.22 1.89
CA SER A 399 27.52 36.30 0.88
C SER A 399 26.99 35.01 0.20
N SER A 400 25.86 34.50 0.73
CA SER A 400 24.61 34.11 0.04
C SER A 400 23.92 33.03 0.87
N SER A 401 23.13 33.51 1.82
CA SER A 401 22.65 32.80 3.00
C SER A 401 21.76 31.60 2.67
N SER A 402 22.31 30.39 2.80
CA SER A 402 21.53 29.16 2.91
C SER A 402 20.75 29.19 4.23
N ALA A 403 19.47 29.56 4.17
CA ALA A 403 18.57 29.51 5.30
C ALA A 403 18.15 28.04 5.57
N ILE A 404 18.88 27.32 6.42
CA ILE A 404 18.38 26.03 6.96
C ILE A 404 18.53 25.89 8.49
N TYR A 405 19.36 26.68 9.17
CA TYR A 405 19.45 26.59 10.64
C TYR A 405 19.29 27.95 11.31
N VAL A 406 18.05 28.45 11.29
CA VAL A 406 17.59 29.45 12.26
C VAL A 406 16.98 28.67 13.43
N ASP A 407 17.69 28.68 14.56
CA ASP A 407 17.15 28.71 15.93
C ASP A 407 15.69 28.22 16.07
N SER A 408 15.45 26.91 16.05
CA SER A 408 14.11 26.38 16.29
C SER A 408 13.84 26.38 17.79
N VAL A 409 13.33 27.50 18.29
CA VAL A 409 12.50 27.51 19.49
C VAL A 409 11.44 26.43 19.29
N MET A 410 11.56 25.27 19.95
CA MET A 410 10.53 24.24 19.89
C MET A 410 9.30 24.78 20.63
N THR A 411 8.36 25.32 19.87
CA THR A 411 7.07 25.84 20.40
C THR A 411 6.08 24.72 20.72
N LYS A 412 6.46 23.45 20.49
CA LYS A 412 5.60 22.29 20.67
C LYS A 412 6.35 21.13 21.35
N GLU A 413 5.76 20.62 22.43
CA GLU A 413 6.20 19.42 23.13
C GLU A 413 5.07 18.39 23.05
N ASN A 414 5.34 17.21 22.51
CA ASN A 414 4.40 16.11 22.45
C ASN A 414 5.05 14.88 23.08
N ILE A 415 4.59 14.53 24.28
CA ILE A 415 5.07 13.39 25.04
C ILE A 415 3.95 12.36 25.07
N ALA A 416 4.24 11.13 24.69
CA ALA A 416 3.31 10.02 24.80
C ALA A 416 4.05 8.78 25.30
N PHE A 417 3.44 8.04 26.21
CA PHE A 417 3.94 6.73 26.64
C PHE A 417 2.82 5.97 27.35
N SER A 418 2.95 4.65 27.40
CA SER A 418 2.11 3.81 28.25
C SER A 418 2.95 3.19 29.36
N PHE A 419 2.31 2.92 30.50
CA PHE A 419 2.98 2.27 31.61
C PHE A 419 2.05 1.30 32.34
N LEU A 420 2.65 0.30 32.98
CA LEU A 420 1.99 -0.64 33.89
C LEU A 420 2.89 -0.81 35.12
N THR A 421 2.35 -0.56 36.31
CA THR A 421 3.10 -0.71 37.58
C THR A 421 2.19 -0.99 38.77
N ALA A 422 2.76 -1.56 39.82
CA ALA A 422 2.16 -1.71 41.15
C ALA A 422 2.87 -0.86 42.22
N HIS A 423 3.86 -0.05 41.84
CA HIS A 423 4.76 0.61 42.77
C HIS A 423 4.49 2.12 42.86
N THR A 424 4.45 2.63 44.09
CA THR A 424 4.43 4.05 44.41
C THR A 424 5.39 4.35 45.59
N PRO A 425 5.97 5.56 45.66
CA PRO A 425 6.07 6.55 44.60
C PRO A 425 7.02 6.07 43.49
N SER A 426 6.84 6.56 42.26
CA SER A 426 7.63 6.09 41.11
C SER A 426 7.90 7.22 40.12
N LEU A 427 9.12 7.30 39.58
CA LEU A 427 9.50 8.28 38.56
C LEU A 427 9.40 7.66 37.16
N LEU A 428 8.42 8.09 36.37
CA LEU A 428 8.13 7.54 35.04
C LEU A 428 9.07 8.14 33.97
N LEU A 429 9.16 9.48 33.95
CA LEU A 429 9.89 10.23 32.93
C LEU A 429 10.46 11.51 33.54
N TYR A 430 11.72 11.81 33.23
CA TYR A 430 12.41 13.02 33.66
C TYR A 430 13.17 13.65 32.49
N ILE A 431 12.87 14.91 32.19
CA ILE A 431 13.57 15.70 31.17
C ILE A 431 14.24 16.88 31.89
N ASN A 432 15.51 17.12 31.62
CA ASN A 432 16.22 18.28 32.15
C ASN A 432 16.83 19.13 31.03
N THR A 433 17.07 20.40 31.34
CA THR A 433 17.74 21.35 30.46
C THR A 433 19.14 21.67 30.96
N TYR A 434 19.95 22.33 30.11
CA TYR A 434 21.25 22.88 30.52
C TYR A 434 21.12 24.02 31.55
N PHE A 435 19.93 24.60 31.69
CA PHE A 435 19.65 25.72 32.60
C PHE A 435 18.96 25.28 33.91
N HIS A 436 19.05 24.01 34.28
CA HIS A 436 18.45 23.44 35.50
C HIS A 436 16.92 23.51 35.57
N GLU A 437 16.26 23.71 34.44
CA GLU A 437 14.81 23.50 34.30
C GLU A 437 14.53 22.01 34.12
N TYR A 438 13.34 21.56 34.53
CA TYR A 438 12.97 20.16 34.35
C TYR A 438 11.47 19.95 34.14
N LEU A 439 11.16 18.83 33.52
CA LEU A 439 9.83 18.23 33.45
C LEU A 439 9.93 16.83 34.08
N ALA A 440 9.09 16.53 35.06
CA ALA A 440 9.02 15.22 35.69
C ALA A 440 7.58 14.69 35.68
N VAL A 441 7.42 13.42 35.31
CA VAL A 441 6.15 12.68 35.47
C VAL A 441 6.35 11.63 36.54
N ILE A 442 5.60 11.73 37.63
CA ILE A 442 5.72 10.85 38.80
C ILE A 442 4.37 10.27 39.20
N LEU A 443 4.40 9.10 39.82
CA LEU A 443 3.33 8.61 40.67
C LEU A 443 3.64 8.99 42.12
N SER A 444 2.71 9.71 42.76
CA SER A 444 2.78 10.05 44.17
C SER A 444 2.53 8.84 45.07
N LYS A 445 2.80 8.95 46.37
CA LYS A 445 2.59 7.85 47.34
C LYS A 445 1.15 7.32 47.36
N ASN A 446 0.17 8.18 47.12
CA ASN A 446 -1.25 7.83 47.04
C ASN A 446 -1.66 7.24 45.67
N GLY A 447 -0.74 7.14 44.71
CA GLY A 447 -1.03 6.62 43.38
C GLY A 447 -1.51 7.64 42.34
N SER A 448 -1.70 8.91 42.72
CA SER A 448 -2.08 9.96 41.75
C SER A 448 -0.91 10.28 40.81
N LEU A 449 -1.20 10.53 39.54
CA LEU A 449 -0.21 10.95 38.55
C LEU A 449 0.02 12.46 38.65
N GLN A 450 1.29 12.87 38.76
CA GLN A 450 1.69 14.27 38.77
C GLN A 450 2.64 14.58 37.63
N VAL A 451 2.34 15.64 36.88
CA VAL A 451 3.25 16.25 35.92
C VAL A 451 3.77 17.54 36.53
N ARG A 452 5.09 17.66 36.63
CA ARG A 452 5.79 18.77 37.31
C ARG A 452 6.69 19.48 36.34
N TYR A 453 6.48 20.79 36.18
CA TYR A 453 7.33 21.66 35.39
C TYR A 453 8.06 22.62 36.32
N LYS A 454 9.39 22.63 36.30
CA LYS A 454 10.20 23.67 36.92
C LYS A 454 10.77 24.56 35.82
N LEU A 455 10.26 25.78 35.74
CA LEU A 455 10.65 26.78 34.75
C LEU A 455 11.40 27.94 35.42
N SER A 456 12.26 28.63 34.68
CA SER A 456 13.09 29.72 35.21
C SER A 456 12.31 30.88 35.85
N LYS A 457 11.14 31.23 35.31
CA LYS A 457 10.32 32.37 35.78
C LYS A 457 9.06 31.98 36.55
N ASP A 458 8.35 30.96 36.10
CA ASP A 458 7.08 30.52 36.73
C ASP A 458 7.30 29.65 37.99
N GLY A 459 8.55 29.29 38.30
CA GLY A 459 8.87 28.42 39.43
C GLY A 459 8.42 26.98 39.19
N LEU A 460 7.91 26.32 40.24
CA LEU A 460 7.44 24.94 40.18
C LEU A 460 5.91 24.90 39.95
N LEU A 461 5.49 24.38 38.81
CA LEU A 461 4.10 24.11 38.46
C LEU A 461 3.81 22.61 38.59
N ILE A 462 2.73 22.27 39.29
CA ILE A 462 2.36 20.88 39.58
C ILE A 462 0.93 20.63 39.08
N PHE A 463 0.80 19.70 38.15
CA PHE A 463 -0.50 19.25 37.62
C PHE A 463 -0.78 17.86 38.16
N THR A 464 -1.75 17.74 39.06
CA THR A 464 -2.13 16.46 39.67
C THR A 464 -3.40 15.95 39.01
N ILE A 465 -3.38 14.70 38.57
CA ILE A 465 -4.55 13.97 38.10
C ILE A 465 -4.94 13.00 39.21
N ASP A 466 -5.99 13.35 39.94
CA ASP A 466 -6.47 12.63 41.12
C ASP A 466 -7.80 11.94 40.81
N SER A 467 -7.74 10.88 40.03
CA SER A 467 -8.88 10.09 39.58
C SER A 467 -8.83 8.64 40.07
N GLY A 468 -7.91 8.33 40.99
CA GLY A 468 -7.64 6.97 41.45
C GLY A 468 -6.14 6.68 41.57
N ASN A 469 -5.83 5.43 41.94
CA ASN A 469 -4.47 4.92 42.01
C ASN A 469 -4.06 4.36 40.65
N PHE A 470 -3.11 5.00 39.97
CA PHE A 470 -2.57 4.54 38.68
C PHE A 470 -1.49 3.47 38.81
N ALA A 471 -1.12 3.06 40.03
CA ALA A 471 -0.30 1.89 40.30
C ALA A 471 -1.18 0.67 40.62
N ASN A 472 -2.14 0.38 39.74
CA ASN A 472 -3.17 -0.64 39.89
C ASN A 472 -2.90 -1.91 39.04
N ARG A 473 -1.71 -2.04 38.42
CA ARG A 473 -1.35 -3.11 37.47
C ARG A 473 -2.17 -3.11 36.16
N GLU A 474 -2.85 -2.03 35.84
CA GLU A 474 -3.47 -1.84 34.54
C GLU A 474 -2.56 -1.02 33.62
N LEU A 475 -2.77 -1.16 32.31
CA LEU A 475 -2.06 -0.36 31.32
C LEU A 475 -2.68 1.02 31.23
N HIS A 476 -1.90 2.05 31.53
CA HIS A 476 -2.32 3.45 31.42
C HIS A 476 -1.56 4.16 30.31
N HIS A 477 -2.27 5.00 29.55
CA HIS A 477 -1.73 5.78 28.46
C HIS A 477 -1.66 7.26 28.83
N VAL A 478 -0.46 7.84 28.81
CA VAL A 478 -0.21 9.24 29.14
C VAL A 478 0.13 10.01 27.87
N LYS A 479 -0.55 11.14 27.65
CA LYS A 479 -0.26 12.07 26.56
C LYS A 479 -0.18 13.49 27.09
N ILE A 480 0.96 14.14 26.94
CA ILE A 480 1.22 15.51 27.34
C ILE A 480 1.54 16.30 26.08
N ASN A 481 0.66 17.22 25.70
CA ASN A 481 0.85 18.07 24.53
C ASN A 481 0.87 19.54 24.97
N ARG A 482 2.02 20.19 24.77
CA ARG A 482 2.19 21.64 24.94
C ARG A 482 2.33 22.29 23.58
N GLU A 483 1.47 23.26 23.27
CA GLU A 483 1.52 24.04 22.03
C GLU A 483 1.45 25.53 22.37
N GLY A 484 2.60 26.20 22.26
CA GLY A 484 2.78 27.57 22.75
C GLY A 484 2.55 27.65 24.27
N ARG A 485 1.46 28.31 24.67
CA ARG A 485 1.06 28.45 26.07
C ARG A 485 0.11 27.36 26.53
N GLU A 486 -0.59 26.69 25.63
CA GLU A 486 -1.60 25.70 26.00
C GLU A 486 -0.91 24.37 26.33
N LEU A 487 -1.14 23.85 27.54
CA LEU A 487 -0.80 22.51 27.98
C LEU A 487 -2.07 21.67 28.05
N VAL A 488 -1.98 20.48 27.48
CA VAL A 488 -3.01 19.45 27.58
C VAL A 488 -2.37 18.18 28.10
N ILE A 489 -2.74 17.77 29.30
CA ILE A 489 -2.38 16.46 29.85
C ILE A 489 -3.60 15.58 29.74
N GLN A 490 -3.43 14.43 29.11
CA GLN A 490 -4.45 13.41 28.99
C GLN A 490 -3.92 12.11 29.56
N VAL A 491 -4.69 11.50 30.46
CA VAL A 491 -4.45 10.13 30.92
C VAL A 491 -5.67 9.30 30.53
N ASP A 492 -5.40 8.23 29.79
CA ASP A 492 -6.38 7.37 29.15
C ASP A 492 -7.39 8.17 28.29
N GLN A 493 -8.54 7.59 27.94
CA GLN A 493 -9.55 8.28 27.11
C GLN A 493 -10.41 9.27 27.89
N VAL A 494 -10.22 9.40 29.20
CA VAL A 494 -11.23 9.98 30.11
C VAL A 494 -10.76 11.27 30.78
N LEU A 495 -9.49 11.39 31.12
CA LEU A 495 -9.03 12.45 32.03
C LEU A 495 -8.19 13.46 31.28
N LYS A 496 -8.69 14.70 31.15
CA LYS A 496 -8.03 15.76 30.41
C LYS A 496 -7.89 17.02 31.25
N LEU A 497 -6.66 17.38 31.57
CA LEU A 497 -6.32 18.64 32.23
C LEU A 497 -5.79 19.62 31.18
N LYS A 498 -6.33 20.84 31.20
CA LYS A 498 -5.84 21.96 30.37
C LYS A 498 -5.27 23.06 31.25
N HIS A 499 -4.15 23.63 30.85
CA HIS A 499 -3.55 24.78 31.51
C HIS A 499 -2.92 25.74 30.51
N ASN A 500 -2.85 27.02 30.82
CA ASN A 500 -2.18 28.02 29.99
C ASN A 500 -0.98 28.58 30.75
N PHE A 501 0.22 28.37 30.23
CA PHE A 501 1.45 28.93 30.76
C PHE A 501 1.57 30.44 30.52
N SER A 502 2.28 31.13 31.41
CA SER A 502 2.62 32.54 31.28
C SER A 502 3.60 32.79 30.12
N GLU A 503 4.56 31.88 29.92
CA GLU A 503 5.59 31.93 28.86
C GLU A 503 5.72 30.62 28.05
N ILE A 504 6.47 30.69 26.94
CA ILE A 504 6.58 29.65 25.90
C ILE A 504 7.89 28.85 26.04
N ASP A 505 8.81 29.23 26.93
CA ASP A 505 10.18 28.71 26.93
C ASP A 505 10.39 27.53 27.90
N PHE A 506 10.53 26.33 27.33
CA PHE A 506 11.30 25.23 27.91
C PHE A 506 12.38 24.89 26.88
N LYS A 507 13.59 25.42 27.09
CA LYS A 507 14.65 25.49 26.05
C LYS A 507 15.87 24.68 26.45
N ALA A 508 16.73 24.41 25.46
CA ALA A 508 18.02 23.77 25.65
C ALA A 508 17.93 22.46 26.46
N ILE A 509 17.08 21.54 25.99
CA ILE A 509 16.93 20.22 26.60
C ILE A 509 18.26 19.48 26.51
N ARG A 510 18.72 18.96 27.64
CA ARG A 510 19.98 18.23 27.78
C ARG A 510 19.75 16.73 27.67
N SER A 511 18.82 16.19 28.45
CA SER A 511 18.55 14.75 28.45
C SER A 511 17.11 14.39 28.82
N LEU A 512 16.68 13.21 28.38
CA LEU A 512 15.45 12.55 28.78
C LEU A 512 15.83 11.21 29.42
N THR A 513 15.39 10.98 30.65
CA THR A 513 15.64 9.75 31.41
C THR A 513 14.33 9.04 31.74
N LEU A 514 14.31 7.73 31.51
CA LEU A 514 13.27 6.79 31.93
C LEU A 514 13.80 5.95 33.08
N GLY A 515 12.95 5.71 34.09
CA GLY A 515 13.34 5.00 35.29
C GLY A 515 14.18 5.86 36.23
N LYS A 516 15.32 5.34 36.69
CA LYS A 516 16.17 6.01 37.70
C LYS A 516 17.03 7.10 37.07
N VAL A 517 16.96 8.30 37.61
CA VAL A 517 17.87 9.41 37.29
C VAL A 517 19.16 9.26 38.09
N THR A 518 20.29 9.07 37.39
CA THR A 518 21.60 8.88 38.04
C THR A 518 22.39 10.17 38.27
N ASP A 519 22.12 11.23 37.50
CA ASP A 519 22.72 12.55 37.70
C ASP A 519 21.87 13.33 38.72
N SER A 520 22.11 13.07 40.01
CA SER A 520 21.25 13.51 41.12
C SER A 520 21.52 14.92 41.63
N LEU A 521 22.19 15.78 40.86
CA LEU A 521 22.44 17.17 41.27
C LEU A 521 21.09 17.90 41.43
N LEU A 522 20.74 18.18 42.70
CA LEU A 522 19.57 18.95 43.18
C LEU A 522 18.22 18.59 42.52
N LEU A 523 17.83 17.31 42.60
CA LEU A 523 16.43 16.92 42.36
C LEU A 523 15.51 17.55 43.41
N ASP A 524 14.31 17.95 42.98
CA ASP A 524 13.23 18.36 43.88
C ASP A 524 12.95 17.26 44.93
N PRO A 525 12.62 17.59 46.20
CA PRO A 525 12.45 16.59 47.26
C PRO A 525 11.45 15.48 46.94
N GLU A 526 10.35 15.77 46.26
CA GLU A 526 9.35 14.76 45.90
C GLU A 526 9.77 13.96 44.66
N VAL A 527 10.44 14.60 43.70
CA VAL A 527 11.07 13.88 42.57
C VAL A 527 12.16 12.93 43.08
N SER A 528 12.93 13.37 44.08
CA SER A 528 13.96 12.55 44.75
C SER A 528 13.35 11.34 45.45
N LYS A 529 12.21 11.51 46.14
CA LYS A 529 11.45 10.39 46.74
C LYS A 529 10.98 9.38 45.68
N ALA A 530 10.42 9.86 44.56
CA ALA A 530 10.01 9.02 43.45
C ALA A 530 11.21 8.35 42.73
N ASN A 531 12.38 8.98 42.74
CA ASN A 531 13.61 8.49 42.12
C ASN A 531 14.40 7.47 42.96
N ALA A 532 14.03 7.23 44.23
CA ALA A 532 14.78 6.35 45.13
C ALA A 532 15.08 4.98 44.48
N TYR A 533 14.04 4.36 43.90
CA TYR A 533 14.12 3.11 43.14
C TYR A 533 13.91 3.31 41.63
N GLY A 534 13.53 4.51 41.19
CA GLY A 534 13.18 4.80 39.78
C GLY A 534 11.79 4.26 39.44
N PHE A 535 11.64 3.74 38.22
CA PHE A 535 10.43 3.05 37.77
C PHE A 535 10.64 1.55 37.83
N ILE A 536 9.66 0.84 38.40
CA ILE A 536 9.59 -0.62 38.41
C ILE A 536 8.28 -1.00 37.72
N GLY A 537 8.37 -1.70 36.60
CA GLY A 537 7.21 -2.07 35.80
C GLY A 537 7.51 -2.05 34.31
N CYS A 538 6.46 -1.99 33.50
CA CYS A 538 6.58 -2.01 32.04
C CYS A 538 6.30 -0.63 31.44
N LEU A 539 7.18 -0.17 30.54
CA LEU A 539 6.96 1.02 29.72
C LEU A 539 6.78 0.60 28.25
N SER A 540 5.81 1.21 27.55
CA SER A 540 5.61 1.01 26.11
C SER A 540 5.44 2.34 25.37
N SER A 541 5.74 2.31 24.06
CA SER A 541 5.40 3.39 23.13
C SER A 541 5.92 4.78 23.55
N VAL A 542 7.09 4.82 24.20
CA VAL A 542 7.66 6.06 24.74
C VAL A 542 8.16 6.97 23.62
N GLN A 543 7.53 8.13 23.49
CA GLN A 543 7.79 9.13 22.46
C GLN A 543 7.91 10.53 23.06
N TYR A 544 8.93 11.26 22.64
CA TYR A 544 9.11 12.69 22.87
C TYR A 544 9.32 13.38 21.53
N ASN A 545 8.33 14.14 21.06
CA ASN A 545 8.28 14.70 19.71
C ASN A 545 8.49 13.62 18.64
N HIS A 546 9.62 13.66 17.93
CA HIS A 546 9.99 12.69 16.89
C HIS A 546 11.00 11.64 17.38
N ILE A 547 11.31 11.63 18.68
CA ILE A 547 12.31 10.77 19.30
C ILE A 547 11.62 9.66 20.09
N ALA A 548 12.05 8.41 19.89
CA ALA A 548 11.58 7.25 20.63
C ALA A 548 12.73 6.67 21.49
N PRO A 549 12.98 7.21 22.70
CA PRO A 549 14.17 6.88 23.49
C PRO A 549 14.23 5.40 23.89
N LEU A 550 13.09 4.79 24.22
CA LEU A 550 13.02 3.37 24.58
C LEU A 550 13.36 2.47 23.37
N LYS A 551 12.81 2.78 22.20
CA LYS A 551 13.11 2.06 20.95
C LYS A 551 14.59 2.19 20.56
N ALA A 552 15.14 3.39 20.69
CA ALA A 552 16.56 3.64 20.44
C ALA A 552 17.46 2.80 21.39
N ALA A 553 17.07 2.66 22.66
CA ALA A 553 17.77 1.82 23.63
C ALA A 553 17.81 0.34 23.24
N LEU A 554 16.67 -0.20 22.77
CA LEU A 554 16.52 -1.63 22.46
C LEU A 554 17.11 -2.01 21.09
N ARG A 555 17.03 -1.14 20.09
CA ARG A 555 17.42 -1.45 18.70
C ARG A 555 18.79 -0.91 18.30
N HIS A 556 19.21 0.21 18.90
CA HIS A 556 20.43 0.92 18.50
C HIS A 556 21.33 1.33 19.69
N PRO A 557 21.63 0.42 20.65
CA PRO A 557 22.34 0.75 21.88
C PRO A 557 23.76 1.31 21.66
N SER A 558 24.37 1.04 20.51
CA SER A 558 25.75 1.43 20.18
C SER A 558 25.87 2.66 19.27
N ILE A 559 24.77 3.11 18.66
CA ILE A 559 24.78 4.19 17.64
C ILE A 559 23.91 5.37 18.08
N ALA A 560 22.79 5.12 18.74
CA ALA A 560 21.94 6.18 19.26
C ALA A 560 22.60 6.88 20.46
N PRO A 561 22.29 8.16 20.72
CA PRO A 561 22.79 8.88 21.89
C PRO A 561 22.03 8.45 23.17
N VAL A 562 21.98 7.13 23.42
CA VAL A 562 21.28 6.51 24.55
C VAL A 562 22.25 5.74 25.42
N THR A 563 22.12 5.90 26.73
CA THR A 563 22.87 5.14 27.74
C THR A 563 21.90 4.34 28.60
N VAL A 564 22.14 3.04 28.73
CA VAL A 564 21.34 2.13 29.58
C VAL A 564 22.20 1.68 30.76
N LYS A 565 21.66 1.79 31.99
CA LYS A 565 22.26 1.24 33.22
C LYS A 565 21.22 0.36 33.91
N GLY A 566 21.62 -0.81 34.42
CA GLY A 566 20.71 -1.77 35.04
C GLY A 566 20.12 -2.78 34.03
N SER A 567 19.08 -3.50 34.46
CA SER A 567 18.40 -4.55 33.68
C SER A 567 17.25 -3.94 32.86
N LEU A 568 17.38 -3.98 31.53
CA LEU A 568 16.34 -3.58 30.57
C LEU A 568 16.03 -4.78 29.69
N THR A 569 14.83 -5.33 29.82
CA THR A 569 14.41 -6.51 29.05
C THR A 569 13.21 -6.18 28.19
N GLU A 570 13.30 -6.52 26.90
CA GLU A 570 12.17 -6.35 25.99
C GLU A 570 11.02 -7.30 26.39
N SER A 571 9.80 -6.76 26.43
CA SER A 571 8.62 -7.51 26.85
C SER A 571 7.36 -6.87 26.26
N SER A 572 6.22 -7.57 26.29
CA SER A 572 4.91 -7.01 25.92
C SER A 572 4.11 -6.65 27.18
N CYS A 573 3.89 -5.35 27.41
CA CYS A 573 3.19 -4.90 28.62
C CYS A 573 1.76 -5.47 28.75
N ALA A 574 1.11 -5.81 27.62
CA ALA A 574 -0.21 -6.44 27.62
C ALA A 574 -0.19 -7.90 28.08
N SER A 575 0.89 -8.65 27.78
CA SER A 575 1.02 -10.07 28.15
C SER A 575 1.35 -10.30 29.63
N ILE A 576 1.84 -9.26 30.33
CA ILE A 576 2.13 -9.31 31.78
C ILE A 576 0.82 -9.48 32.58
N MET A 577 -0.35 -9.19 31.99
CA MET A 577 -1.65 -9.45 32.61
C MET A 577 -1.98 -10.96 32.74
N GLU A 578 -1.43 -11.82 31.87
CA GLU A 578 -1.72 -13.26 31.85
C GLU A 578 -0.68 -14.10 32.62
N ALA A 579 0.53 -13.57 32.84
CA ALA A 579 1.65 -14.34 33.37
C ALA A 579 1.64 -14.54 34.91
N ASP A 580 0.75 -13.89 35.66
CA ASP A 580 0.76 -13.92 37.14
C ASP A 580 -0.37 -14.78 37.76
N VAL A 581 -0.76 -15.87 37.07
CA VAL A 581 -1.61 -16.91 37.66
C VAL A 581 -0.80 -18.07 38.27
N ASN A 582 0.53 -18.17 38.03
CA ASN A 582 1.28 -19.36 38.47
C ASN A 582 2.77 -19.17 38.87
N THR A 583 3.24 -17.98 39.24
CA THR A 583 4.63 -17.83 39.73
C THR A 583 4.74 -17.01 41.01
N VAL A 584 4.30 -17.60 42.12
CA VAL A 584 4.84 -17.27 43.44
C VAL A 584 6.04 -18.18 43.68
N THR A 585 7.25 -17.63 43.61
CA THR A 585 8.38 -18.14 44.39
C THR A 585 8.82 -17.08 45.37
N THR A 586 8.32 -17.25 46.58
CA THR A 586 8.83 -16.71 47.84
C THR A 586 10.35 -16.87 47.94
N ILE A 587 11.08 -15.77 48.09
CA ILE A 587 12.35 -15.75 48.82
C ILE A 587 12.10 -14.97 50.10
N TYR A 588 11.69 -15.68 51.15
CA TYR A 588 11.77 -15.16 52.52
C TYR A 588 13.22 -15.27 52.99
N SER A 589 13.82 -14.14 53.35
CA SER A 589 15.01 -14.09 54.19
C SER A 589 14.66 -14.61 55.58
N SER A 590 15.20 -15.78 55.94
CA SER A 590 15.15 -16.32 57.28
C SER A 590 16.17 -15.63 58.19
N SER A 591 15.66 -14.85 59.13
CA SER A 591 16.27 -14.66 60.45
C SER A 591 15.15 -14.34 61.45
N ASP A 592 14.44 -15.37 61.91
CA ASP A 592 14.33 -15.66 63.35
C ASP A 592 13.52 -16.95 63.61
N PRO A 593 13.77 -17.66 64.74
CA PRO A 593 13.29 -19.00 64.94
C PRO A 593 11.98 -19.09 65.77
N PHE A 594 11.34 -20.25 65.60
CA PHE A 594 10.30 -20.92 66.41
C PHE A 594 8.82 -20.65 66.13
N GLY A 595 8.14 -21.72 65.70
CA GLY A 595 6.69 -21.92 65.91
C GLY A 595 6.01 -22.84 64.90
N LYS A 596 6.12 -24.17 65.09
CA LYS A 596 5.52 -25.26 64.29
C LYS A 596 3.99 -25.18 64.18
N THR A 597 3.39 -25.53 63.04
CA THR A 597 2.66 -26.82 62.81
C THR A 597 2.13 -26.93 61.39
N ASP A 598 1.89 -28.17 60.98
CA ASP A 598 1.80 -28.69 59.62
C ASP A 598 0.41 -29.27 59.32
N GLU A 599 0.14 -29.43 58.02
CA GLU A 599 -0.75 -30.39 57.35
C GLU A 599 -2.20 -30.04 56.90
N ARG A 600 -2.33 -29.93 55.55
CA ARG A 600 -3.17 -30.71 54.59
C ARG A 600 -4.62 -30.30 54.23
N GLU A 601 -4.76 -29.64 53.07
CA GLU A 601 -5.43 -30.02 51.78
C GLU A 601 -6.49 -31.18 51.68
N PRO A 602 -7.28 -31.34 50.57
CA PRO A 602 -7.97 -30.36 49.69
C PRO A 602 -9.29 -30.85 48.96
N LEU A 603 -9.91 -29.94 48.17
CA LEU A 603 -10.61 -30.06 46.84
C LEU A 603 -11.91 -30.87 46.60
N THR A 604 -12.86 -30.26 45.84
CA THR A 604 -13.26 -30.63 44.43
C THR A 604 -14.32 -29.67 43.79
N ASN A 605 -14.00 -29.08 42.61
CA ASN A 605 -14.66 -29.04 41.27
C ASN A 605 -16.20 -29.11 41.10
N ALA A 606 -16.89 -28.64 40.03
CA ALA A 606 -16.65 -27.84 38.81
C ALA A 606 -18.00 -27.71 38.05
N VAL A 607 -18.18 -26.74 37.12
CA VAL A 607 -19.29 -26.71 36.14
C VAL A 607 -18.83 -26.27 34.73
N ARG A 608 -19.23 -27.09 33.74
CA ARG A 608 -19.35 -27.01 32.24
C ARG A 608 -19.58 -25.61 31.63
N SER A 609 -19.04 -25.18 30.47
CA SER A 609 -18.82 -25.66 29.07
C SER A 609 -19.79 -25.06 28.01
N ASP A 610 -19.22 -24.18 27.16
CA ASP A 610 -19.33 -23.98 25.70
C ASP A 610 -20.58 -23.47 24.92
N SER A 611 -20.28 -22.53 24.00
CA SER A 611 -20.64 -22.45 22.54
C SER A 611 -21.55 -21.31 22.02
N ALA A 612 -21.05 -20.56 21.01
CA ALA A 612 -21.72 -20.01 19.79
C ALA A 612 -20.70 -19.15 18.99
N VAL A 613 -20.33 -19.33 17.71
CA VAL A 613 -21.00 -19.41 16.38
C VAL A 613 -21.60 -18.09 15.85
N ILE A 614 -21.18 -17.77 14.61
CA ILE A 614 -21.31 -16.55 13.78
C ILE A 614 -22.68 -16.46 13.06
N GLY A 615 -23.15 -15.24 12.76
CA GLY A 615 -23.98 -14.98 11.56
C GLY A 615 -24.87 -13.74 11.64
N GLY A 616 -24.68 -12.79 10.69
CA GLY A 616 -25.53 -11.63 10.44
C GLY A 616 -24.93 -10.70 9.41
#